data_AF-A0A543CS24-F1
#
_entry.id   AF-A0A543CS24-F1
#
_cell.length_a   1.000
_cell.length_b   1.000
_cell.length_c   1.000
_cell.angle_alpha   90.00
_cell.angle_beta   90.00
_cell.angle_gamma   90.00
#
_symmetry.space_group_name_H-M   'P 1'
#
loop_
_entity.id
_entity.type
_entity.pdbx_description
1 polymer ?
#
loop_
_entity_poly.entity_id
_entity_poly.type
_entity_poly.pdbx_seq_one_letter_code
_entity_poly.pdbx_strand_id
1 'polypeptide(L)' 'MTLTRHCSVCADERDFEQPSCADGHGADCPELACVECGMAIMVGDAPQLPVIAVSQAA' A
#
# COMPACT_ATOMS: atom_id res chain seq x y z
N MET A 1 7.81 -13.30 -1.89
CA MET A 1 6.41 -13.73 -1.68
C MET A 1 5.56 -12.74 -2.45
N THR A 2 4.85 -13.20 -3.47
CA THR A 2 3.97 -12.34 -4.27
C THR A 2 2.57 -12.32 -3.67
N LEU A 3 1.90 -11.17 -3.72
CA LEU A 3 0.51 -11.01 -3.29
C LEU A 3 -0.33 -10.47 -4.44
N THR A 4 -1.51 -11.05 -4.64
CA THR A 4 -2.45 -10.60 -5.67
C THR A 4 -3.29 -9.42 -5.15
N ARG A 5 -3.33 -8.30 -5.90
CA ARG A 5 -4.09 -7.07 -5.59
C ARG A 5 -4.55 -6.36 -6.87
N HIS A 6 -5.59 -5.53 -6.76
CA HIS A 6 -6.03 -4.72 -7.90
C HIS A 6 -5.01 -3.62 -8.25
N CYS A 7 -4.58 -3.60 -9.51
CA CYS A 7 -3.70 -2.59 -10.07
C CYS A 7 -4.52 -1.59 -10.89
N SER A 8 -4.58 -0.33 -10.46
CA SER A 8 -5.34 0.71 -11.17
C SER A 8 -4.78 1.08 -12.55
N VAL A 9 -3.49 0.82 -12.80
CA VAL A 9 -2.85 1.07 -14.10
C VAL A 9 -3.18 -0.04 -15.10
N CYS A 10 -3.12 -1.31 -14.67
CA CYS A 10 -3.53 -2.45 -15.49
C CYS A 10 -5.05 -2.65 -15.53
N ALA A 11 -5.78 -1.99 -14.62
CA ALA A 11 -7.22 -2.11 -14.40
C ALA A 11 -7.70 -3.54 -14.07
N ASP A 12 -6.86 -4.36 -13.43
CA ASP A 12 -7.16 -5.76 -13.11
C ASP A 12 -6.37 -6.26 -11.86
N GLU A 13 -6.66 -7.46 -11.37
CA GLU A 13 -5.89 -8.11 -10.30
C GLU A 13 -4.53 -8.59 -10.83
N ARG A 14 -3.45 -8.08 -10.24
CA ARG A 14 -2.08 -8.42 -10.62
C ARG A 14 -1.32 -8.92 -9.41
N ASP A 15 -0.26 -9.68 -9.65
CA ASP A 15 0.70 -10.01 -8.61
C ASP A 15 1.60 -8.82 -8.32
N PHE A 16 1.88 -8.62 -7.04
CA PHE A 16 2.79 -7.61 -6.56
C PHE A 16 3.94 -8.27 -5.82
N GLU A 17 5.14 -7.76 -6.03
CA GLU A 17 6.34 -8.12 -5.28
C GLU A 17 6.79 -6.97 -4.38
N GLN A 18 7.49 -7.31 -3.31
CA GLN A 18 8.09 -6.32 -2.44
C GLN A 18 9.45 -5.92 -3.03
N PRO A 19 9.64 -4.66 -3.49
CA PRO A 19 10.92 -4.24 -4.04
C PRO A 19 12.01 -4.21 -2.96
N SER A 20 13.26 -4.11 -3.40
CA SER A 20 14.40 -3.92 -2.50
C SER A 20 14.29 -2.56 -1.81
N CYS A 21 13.70 -2.53 -0.60
CA CYS A 21 13.49 -1.31 0.16
C CYS A 21 14.81 -0.81 0.76
N ALA A 22 15.24 0.41 0.39
CA ALA A 22 16.46 1.04 0.90
C ALA A 22 16.33 1.51 2.37
N ASP A 23 15.11 1.74 2.86
CA ASP A 23 14.84 2.12 4.25
C ASP A 23 15.07 0.98 5.26
N GLY A 24 15.38 -0.24 4.80
CA GLY A 24 15.81 -1.33 5.67
C GLY A 24 14.67 -2.08 6.36
N HIS A 25 13.43 -1.94 5.89
CA HIS A 25 12.26 -2.64 6.44
C HIS A 25 12.25 -4.16 6.21
N GLY A 26 13.19 -4.69 5.42
CA GLY A 26 13.30 -6.13 5.19
C GLY A 26 12.01 -6.71 4.62
N ALA A 27 11.49 -7.78 5.22
CA ALA A 27 10.26 -8.45 4.80
C ALA A 27 8.95 -7.78 5.31
N ASP A 28 9.07 -6.71 6.11
CA ASP A 28 7.93 -5.96 6.66
C ASP A 28 7.73 -4.64 5.90
N CYS A 29 8.32 -4.51 4.70
CA CYS A 29 8.19 -3.29 3.92
C CYS A 29 6.73 -3.15 3.44
N PRO A 30 6.08 -2.00 3.71
CA PRO A 30 4.71 -1.78 3.27
C PRO A 30 4.61 -1.56 1.76
N GLU A 31 5.73 -1.34 1.06
CA GLU A 31 5.72 -1.07 -0.37
C GLU A 31 5.64 -2.35 -1.19
N LEU A 32 4.72 -2.37 -2.15
CA LEU A 32 4.51 -3.47 -3.09
C LEU A 32 4.42 -2.91 -4.51
N ALA A 33 5.15 -3.51 -5.46
CA ALA A 33 5.17 -3.12 -6.86
C ALA A 33 4.53 -4.19 -7.76
N CYS A 34 3.67 -3.78 -8.68
CA CYS A 34 3.04 -4.66 -9.66
C CYS A 34 4.12 -5.25 -10.58
N VAL A 35 4.20 -6.58 -10.67
CA VAL A 35 5.25 -7.26 -11.43
C VAL A 35 5.15 -7.00 -12.94
N GLU A 36 3.98 -6.57 -13.42
CA GLU A 36 3.71 -6.31 -14.85
C GLU A 36 4.04 -4.87 -15.26
N CYS A 37 3.52 -3.88 -14.53
CA CYS A 37 3.64 -2.46 -14.93
C CYS A 37 4.56 -1.61 -14.04
N GLY A 38 5.02 -2.15 -12.90
CA GLY A 38 5.88 -1.45 -11.96
C GLY A 38 5.20 -0.42 -11.05
N MET A 39 3.87 -0.25 -11.13
CA MET A 39 3.16 0.65 -10.22
C MET A 39 3.26 0.15 -8.78
N ALA A 40 3.65 1.05 -7.86
CA ALA A 40 3.80 0.75 -6.45
C ALA A 40 2.57 1.21 -5.64
N ILE A 41 2.18 0.38 -4.66
CA ILE A 41 1.19 0.68 -3.63
C ILE A 41 1.82 0.49 -2.25
N MET A 42 1.35 1.26 -1.26
CA MET A 42 1.65 1.00 0.14
C MET A 42 0.52 0.20 0.79
N VAL A 43 0.86 -0.91 1.42
CA VAL A 43 -0.03 -1.78 2.18
C VAL A 43 0.44 -1.80 3.62
N GLY A 44 -0.33 -1.16 4.48
CA GLY A 44 -0.10 -1.12 5.92
C GLY A 44 -1.38 -0.67 6.63
N ASP A 45 -1.51 -1.00 7.90
CA ASP A 45 -2.59 -0.43 8.73
C ASP A 45 -2.29 1.07 8.87
N ALA A 46 -3.05 1.91 8.16
CA ALA A 46 -3.01 3.34 8.43
C ALA A 46 -3.36 3.49 9.92
N PRO A 47 -2.52 4.16 10.74
CA PRO A 47 -2.87 4.34 12.13
C PRO A 47 -4.23 5.03 12.15
N GLN A 48 -5.24 4.31 12.64
CA GLN A 48 -6.57 4.82 12.89
C GLN A 48 -6.46 5.85 14.01
N LEU A 49 -6.05 7.06 13.63
CA LEU A 49 -6.01 8.20 14.50
C LEU A 49 -7.45 8.43 14.98
N PRO A 50 -7.66 8.67 16.28
CA PRO A 50 -8.99 8.94 16.80
C PRO A 50 -9.54 10.18 16.09
N VAL A 51 -10.66 10.00 15.38
CA VAL A 51 -11.38 11.13 14.78
C VAL A 51 -12.01 11.94 15.91
N ILE A 52 -11.38 13.07 16.26
CA ILE A 52 -11.93 14.00 17.23
C ILE A 52 -12.99 14.82 16.51
N ALA A 53 -14.26 14.48 16.71
CA ALA A 53 -15.37 15.24 16.15
C ALA A 53 -15.39 16.64 16.77
N VAL A 54 -15.03 17.66 15.98
CA VAL A 54 -15.27 19.05 16.37
C VAL A 54 -16.73 19.36 16.05
N SER A 55 -17.54 19.55 17.10
CA SER A 55 -18.89 20.07 16.94
C SER A 55 -18.82 21.50 16.40
N GLN A 56 -19.28 21.73 15.18
CA GLN A 56 -19.51 23.08 14.68
C GLN A 56 -20.62 23.72 15.52
N ALA A 57 -20.29 24.76 16.27
CA ALA A 57 -21.28 25.67 16.84
C ALA A 57 -21.86 26.52 15.71
N ALA A 58 -23.19 26.48 15.56
CA ALA A 58 -23.96 27.22 14.57
C ALA A 58 -24.08 28.72 14.90
#